data_AF-A0A3Q1EX83-F1
#
_entry.id   AF-A0A3Q1EX83-F1
#
_cell.length_a   1.000
_cell.length_b   1.000
_cell.length_c   1.000
_cell.angle_alpha   90.00
_cell.angle_beta   90.00
_cell.angle_gamma   90.00
#
_symmetry.space_group_name_H-M   'P 1'
#
loop_
_entity.id
_entity.type
_entity.pdbx_description
1 polymer ?
#
loop_
_entity_poly.entity_id
_entity_poly.type
_entity_poly.pdbx_seq_one_letter_code
_entity_poly.pdbx_strand_id
1 'polypeptide(L)'
;MMNFTFRAALLCTFSFFSVSGFLTVEAQPGEEVTLMCNNFTISPSNVFWYRLTSGANFSCVSSMSSSATNVLLCEGFHKDKFDMTSNITNLSLNIKTVDVSDSGLYFCGCCKEGFSALVSPTYLKVQEKSDENTNLMVVILGGLTLFLVMLVIGLMVKIRKLQKGTFENLLDLSYFMTFAKRGGRREMEPTVVYAATR
;
A
#
# COMPACT_ATOMS: atom_id res chain seq x y z
N MET A 1 14.72 -25.57 -23.19
CA MET A 1 14.82 -26.12 -21.81
C MET A 1 14.81 -25.06 -20.69
N MET A 2 14.76 -23.75 -20.96
CA MET A 2 14.77 -22.68 -19.93
C MET A 2 13.40 -22.44 -19.25
N ASN A 3 12.28 -22.80 -19.91
CA ASN A 3 10.93 -22.49 -19.41
C ASN A 3 10.42 -23.45 -18.33
N PHE A 4 10.90 -24.69 -18.33
CA PHE A 4 10.46 -25.72 -17.38
C PHE A 4 11.17 -25.56 -16.03
N THR A 5 12.46 -25.24 -16.07
CA THR A 5 13.26 -24.93 -14.87
C THR A 5 12.80 -23.64 -14.20
N PHE A 6 12.41 -22.61 -14.96
CA PHE A 6 11.88 -21.37 -14.39
C PHE A 6 10.50 -21.54 -13.74
N ARG A 7 9.59 -22.31 -14.36
CA ARG A 7 8.28 -22.65 -13.77
C ARG A 7 8.42 -23.52 -12.52
N ALA A 8 9.34 -24.50 -12.54
CA ALA A 8 9.64 -25.32 -11.37
C ALA A 8 10.27 -24.48 -10.26
N ALA A 9 11.18 -23.55 -10.56
CA ALA A 9 11.77 -22.63 -9.59
C ALA A 9 10.71 -21.70 -8.97
N LEU A 10 9.79 -21.15 -9.77
CA LEU A 10 8.65 -20.36 -9.28
C LEU A 10 7.75 -21.17 -8.35
N LEU A 11 7.36 -22.38 -8.75
CA LEU A 11 6.53 -23.26 -7.91
C LEU A 11 7.25 -23.69 -6.62
N CYS A 12 8.58 -23.91 -6.68
CA CYS A 12 9.41 -24.14 -5.51
C CYS A 12 9.45 -22.91 -4.59
N THR A 13 9.58 -21.70 -5.12
CA THR A 13 9.51 -20.48 -4.28
C THR A 13 8.13 -20.26 -3.65
N PHE A 14 7.04 -20.61 -4.34
CA PHE A 14 5.69 -20.58 -3.77
C PHE A 14 5.45 -21.65 -2.70
N SER A 15 6.13 -22.80 -2.78
CA SER A 15 6.04 -23.87 -1.77
C SER A 15 7.01 -23.69 -0.59
N PHE A 16 8.07 -22.89 -0.75
CA PHE A 16 8.94 -22.46 0.34
C PHE A 16 8.26 -21.45 1.29
N PHE A 17 7.24 -20.72 0.85
CA PHE A 17 6.26 -20.09 1.75
C PHE A 17 5.27 -21.15 2.22
N SER A 18 5.78 -22.23 2.82
CA SER A 18 4.96 -23.02 3.71
C SER A 18 4.60 -22.10 4.88
N VAL A 19 3.46 -21.42 4.76
CA VAL A 19 2.87 -20.65 5.86
C VAL A 19 2.75 -21.65 6.99
N SER A 20 3.59 -21.48 8.01
CA SER A 20 3.34 -22.02 9.34
C SER A 20 1.96 -21.51 9.72
N GLY A 21 0.95 -22.36 9.53
CA GLY A 21 -0.45 -21.99 9.66
C GLY A 21 -0.77 -21.78 11.13
N PHE A 22 -0.69 -20.55 11.60
CA PHE A 22 -1.31 -20.16 12.86
C PHE A 22 -2.82 -20.08 12.69
N LEU A 23 -3.57 -20.32 13.77
CA LEU A 23 -5.02 -20.12 13.77
C LEU A 23 -5.31 -18.65 13.51
N THR A 24 -6.20 -18.33 12.57
CA THR A 24 -6.64 -16.96 12.32
C THR A 24 -8.09 -16.80 12.76
N VAL A 25 -8.35 -15.80 13.59
CA VAL A 25 -9.68 -15.38 14.01
C VAL A 25 -9.95 -14.02 13.36
N GLU A 26 -11.01 -13.92 12.57
CA GLU A 26 -11.42 -12.68 11.92
C GLU A 26 -12.56 -12.03 12.70
N ALA A 27 -12.54 -10.70 12.80
CA ALA A 27 -13.58 -9.93 13.49
C ALA A 27 -13.77 -8.56 12.83
N GLN A 28 -14.95 -7.98 13.01
CA GLN A 28 -15.24 -6.60 12.65
C GLN A 28 -14.97 -5.66 13.84
N PRO A 29 -14.63 -4.38 13.59
CA PRO A 29 -14.50 -3.40 14.65
C PRO A 29 -15.77 -3.31 15.50
N GLY A 30 -15.62 -3.35 16.82
CA GLY A 30 -16.71 -3.32 17.79
C GLY A 30 -17.21 -4.69 18.25
N GLU A 31 -16.79 -5.78 17.62
CA GLU A 31 -17.17 -7.13 18.04
C GLU A 31 -16.45 -7.58 19.32
N GLU A 32 -17.06 -8.54 20.01
CA GLU A 32 -16.47 -9.25 21.14
C GLU A 32 -15.84 -10.55 20.64
N VAL A 33 -14.56 -10.76 20.95
CA VAL A 33 -13.79 -11.92 20.47
C VAL A 33 -13.15 -12.64 21.64
N THR A 34 -13.34 -13.95 21.69
CA THR A 34 -12.66 -14.82 22.65
C THR A 34 -11.58 -15.67 21.96
N LEU A 35 -10.33 -15.48 22.37
CA LEU A 35 -9.19 -16.28 21.94
C LEU A 35 -9.00 -17.45 22.90
N MET A 36 -8.89 -18.66 22.34
CA MET A 36 -8.79 -19.91 23.10
C MET A 36 -7.36 -20.47 23.03
N CYS A 37 -6.85 -20.90 24.18
CA CYS A 37 -5.61 -21.64 24.29
C CYS A 37 -5.92 -23.09 24.67
N ASN A 38 -5.95 -23.96 23.65
CA ASN A 38 -6.23 -25.40 23.82
C ASN A 38 -4.92 -26.17 24.08
N ASN A 39 -5.01 -27.33 24.75
CA ASN A 39 -3.85 -28.17 25.15
C ASN A 39 -2.89 -27.53 26.15
N PHE A 40 -3.35 -26.56 26.94
CA PHE A 40 -2.57 -26.05 28.05
C PHE A 40 -2.76 -26.96 29.27
N THR A 41 -1.83 -27.87 29.54
CA THR A 41 -1.84 -28.65 30.79
C THR A 41 -1.52 -27.67 31.93
N ILE A 42 -2.54 -27.18 32.62
CA ILE A 42 -2.36 -26.24 33.74
C ILE A 42 -1.66 -26.98 34.88
N SER A 43 -0.34 -26.85 34.92
CA SER A 43 0.36 -26.85 36.20
C SER A 43 0.28 -25.42 36.76
N PRO A 44 0.05 -25.25 38.07
CA PRO A 44 -0.63 -24.08 38.62
C PRO A 44 0.30 -22.89 38.88
N SER A 45 1.23 -22.61 37.97
CA SER A 45 2.25 -21.58 38.20
C SER A 45 2.40 -20.67 36.99
N ASN A 46 1.96 -19.43 37.17
CA ASN A 46 2.22 -18.25 36.36
C ASN A 46 1.88 -18.42 34.88
N VAL A 47 0.61 -18.19 34.57
CA VAL A 47 0.06 -18.21 33.21
C VAL A 47 -0.04 -16.78 32.69
N PHE A 48 0.27 -16.59 31.42
CA PHE A 48 0.28 -15.30 30.75
C PHE A 48 -0.40 -15.35 29.40
N TRP A 49 -1.01 -14.23 29.02
CA TRP A 49 -1.29 -13.90 27.63
C TRP A 49 -0.31 -12.84 27.16
N TYR A 50 0.30 -13.09 26.01
CA TYR A 50 1.17 -12.18 25.32
C TYR A 50 0.59 -11.77 23.98
N ARG A 51 0.98 -10.59 23.54
CA ARG A 51 0.58 -10.01 22.27
C ARG A 51 1.81 -9.51 21.51
N LEU A 52 1.87 -9.86 20.23
CA LEU A 52 2.88 -9.41 19.28
C LEU A 52 2.19 -8.65 18.14
N THR A 53 2.47 -7.35 18.04
CA THR A 53 1.90 -6.48 16.99
C THR A 53 2.85 -6.28 15.82
N SER A 54 2.33 -5.70 14.73
CA SER A 54 3.18 -5.18 13.65
C SER A 54 4.17 -4.17 14.24
N GLY A 55 5.46 -4.35 13.96
CA GLY A 55 6.56 -3.64 14.64
C GLY A 55 7.32 -4.46 15.69
N ALA A 56 7.00 -5.75 15.85
CA ALA A 56 7.68 -6.68 16.76
C ALA A 56 7.61 -6.28 18.24
N ASN A 57 6.58 -5.52 18.62
CA ASN A 57 6.33 -5.18 20.02
C ASN A 57 5.68 -6.38 20.72
N PHE A 58 6.45 -7.06 21.57
CA PHE A 58 6.00 -8.17 22.39
C PHE A 58 5.61 -7.65 23.78
N SER A 59 4.34 -7.73 24.12
CA SER A 59 3.77 -7.18 25.35
C SER A 59 2.97 -8.23 26.10
N CYS A 60 3.03 -8.19 27.43
CA CYS A 60 2.09 -8.93 28.26
C CYS A 60 0.72 -8.25 28.21
N VAL A 61 -0.34 -9.03 28.05
CA VAL A 61 -1.73 -8.57 28.14
C VAL A 61 -2.26 -8.79 29.55
N SER A 62 -2.16 -10.03 30.04
CA SER A 62 -2.67 -10.45 31.33
C SER A 62 -1.84 -11.58 31.92
N SER A 63 -1.94 -11.74 33.24
CA SER A 63 -1.24 -12.76 34.01
C SER A 63 -2.08 -13.29 35.17
N MET A 64 -1.79 -14.52 35.57
CA MET A 64 -2.45 -15.18 36.68
C MET A 64 -1.49 -16.18 37.32
N SER A 65 -1.30 -16.11 38.64
CA SER A 65 -0.36 -17.02 39.33
C SER A 65 -0.83 -18.47 39.35
N SER A 66 -2.13 -18.72 39.49
CA SER A 66 -2.77 -20.04 39.44
C SER A 66 -4.25 -19.90 39.10
N SER A 67 -4.92 -20.97 38.68
CA SER A 67 -6.35 -20.95 38.30
C SER A 67 -7.31 -20.49 39.41
N ALA A 68 -6.87 -20.46 40.67
CA ALA A 68 -7.65 -19.99 41.81
C ALA A 68 -7.35 -18.54 42.22
N THR A 69 -6.39 -17.87 41.58
CA THR A 69 -5.97 -16.51 41.93
C THR A 69 -6.62 -15.46 41.05
N ASN A 70 -6.64 -14.21 41.51
CA ASN A 70 -7.17 -13.12 40.70
C ASN A 70 -6.28 -12.87 39.47
N VAL A 71 -6.91 -12.55 38.35
CA VAL A 71 -6.24 -12.11 37.13
C VAL A 71 -5.70 -10.70 37.31
N LEU A 72 -4.46 -10.50 36.89
CA LEU A 72 -3.78 -9.21 36.83
C LEU A 72 -3.59 -8.81 35.37
N LEU A 73 -3.98 -7.58 35.03
CA LEU A 73 -3.69 -7.02 33.71
C LEU A 73 -2.33 -6.32 33.72
N CYS A 74 -1.62 -6.44 32.60
CA CYS A 74 -0.34 -5.79 32.40
C CYS A 74 -0.53 -4.30 32.05
N GLU A 75 0.54 -3.52 32.20
CA GLU A 75 0.49 -2.06 31.98
C GLU A 75 0.02 -1.73 30.55
N GLY A 76 -0.90 -0.76 30.44
CA GLY A 76 -1.53 -0.38 29.17
C GLY A 76 -2.74 -1.23 28.77
N PHE A 77 -3.09 -2.26 29.55
CA PHE A 77 -4.29 -3.07 29.36
C PHE A 77 -5.30 -2.87 30.48
N HIS A 78 -6.59 -2.87 30.12
CA HIS A 78 -7.69 -2.54 31.03
C HIS A 78 -8.80 -3.59 31.01
N LYS A 79 -9.45 -3.79 32.17
CA LYS A 79 -10.40 -4.89 32.43
C LYS A 79 -11.77 -4.69 31.76
N ASP A 80 -12.08 -3.45 31.44
CA ASP A 80 -13.22 -3.09 30.60
C ASP A 80 -13.07 -3.69 29.19
N LYS A 81 -11.85 -3.74 28.63
CA LYS A 81 -11.58 -4.27 27.29
C LYS A 81 -11.10 -5.73 27.27
N PHE A 82 -10.16 -6.09 28.13
CA PHE A 82 -9.53 -7.41 28.16
C PHE A 82 -9.91 -8.17 29.41
N ASP A 83 -10.41 -9.40 29.24
CA ASP A 83 -10.77 -10.28 30.36
C ASP A 83 -10.21 -11.68 30.12
N MET A 84 -9.36 -12.14 31.02
CA MET A 84 -8.77 -13.47 30.95
C MET A 84 -9.58 -14.40 31.86
N THR A 85 -9.93 -15.57 31.36
CA THR A 85 -10.56 -16.60 32.18
C THR A 85 -9.75 -17.88 32.10
N SER A 86 -9.67 -18.60 33.22
CA SER A 86 -9.03 -19.90 33.26
C SER A 86 -9.85 -20.91 34.06
N ASN A 87 -9.86 -22.13 33.56
CA ASN A 87 -10.32 -23.34 34.23
C ASN A 87 -9.23 -24.40 34.01
N ILE A 88 -9.21 -25.49 34.80
CA ILE A 88 -8.21 -26.57 34.82
C ILE A 88 -7.68 -26.98 33.43
N THR A 89 -8.54 -26.96 32.39
CA THR A 89 -8.17 -27.36 31.02
C THR A 89 -8.16 -26.22 30.01
N ASN A 90 -8.77 -25.08 30.34
CA ASN A 90 -9.10 -24.05 29.35
C ASN A 90 -8.55 -22.71 29.82
N LEU A 91 -7.78 -22.07 28.95
CA LEU A 91 -7.37 -20.70 29.12
C LEU A 91 -7.94 -19.89 27.96
N SER A 92 -8.62 -18.79 28.27
CA SER A 92 -9.15 -17.88 27.26
C SER A 92 -8.86 -16.43 27.57
N LEU A 93 -8.79 -15.63 26.51
CA LEU A 93 -8.71 -14.18 26.56
C LEU A 93 -9.89 -13.62 25.77
N ASN A 94 -10.79 -12.94 26.47
CA ASN A 94 -11.90 -12.24 25.88
C ASN A 94 -11.54 -10.77 25.66
N ILE A 95 -11.82 -10.25 24.47
CA ILE A 95 -11.61 -8.88 24.05
C ILE A 95 -12.97 -8.31 23.67
N LYS A 96 -13.56 -7.48 24.54
CA LYS A 96 -14.99 -7.11 24.47
C LYS A 96 -15.35 -6.22 23.30
N THR A 97 -14.46 -5.34 22.90
CA THR A 97 -14.68 -4.39 21.81
C THR A 97 -13.39 -4.26 21.04
N VAL A 98 -13.26 -5.06 19.99
CA VAL A 98 -12.04 -5.09 19.17
C VAL A 98 -11.96 -3.86 18.27
N ASP A 99 -10.76 -3.33 18.08
CA ASP A 99 -10.45 -2.30 17.11
C ASP A 99 -9.36 -2.77 16.13
N VAL A 100 -9.16 -2.05 15.02
CA VAL A 100 -8.15 -2.42 14.01
C VAL A 100 -6.77 -2.55 14.64
N SER A 101 -6.48 -1.69 15.63
CA SER A 101 -5.20 -1.68 16.31
C SER A 101 -4.99 -2.94 17.15
N ASP A 102 -6.03 -3.68 17.53
CA ASP A 102 -5.96 -4.96 18.27
C ASP A 102 -5.47 -6.14 17.44
N SER A 103 -5.39 -5.98 16.12
CA SER A 103 -4.85 -7.02 15.24
C SER A 103 -3.43 -7.39 15.65
N GLY A 104 -3.09 -8.68 15.55
CA GLY A 104 -1.78 -9.19 15.97
C GLY A 104 -1.79 -10.66 16.35
N LEU A 105 -0.60 -11.18 16.65
CA LEU A 105 -0.43 -12.54 17.15
C LEU A 105 -0.57 -12.56 18.67
N TYR A 106 -1.43 -13.42 19.18
CA TYR A 106 -1.64 -13.65 20.60
C TYR A 106 -1.12 -15.04 20.96
N PHE A 107 -0.42 -15.11 22.08
CA PHE A 107 0.18 -16.33 22.61
C PHE A 107 -0.24 -16.51 24.06
N CYS A 108 -0.55 -17.74 24.43
CA CYS A 108 -0.63 -18.13 25.83
C CYS A 108 0.71 -18.74 26.26
N GLY A 109 1.07 -18.63 27.53
CA GLY A 109 2.27 -19.28 28.04
C GLY A 109 2.26 -19.52 29.55
N CYS A 110 3.14 -20.40 30.01
CA CYS A 110 3.42 -20.62 31.43
C CYS A 110 4.92 -20.55 31.74
N CYS A 111 5.23 -20.14 32.96
CA CYS A 111 6.56 -20.17 33.52
C CYS A 111 6.58 -20.98 34.82
N LYS A 112 7.28 -22.11 34.84
CA LYS A 112 7.52 -22.91 36.03
C LYS A 112 8.99 -23.31 36.12
N GLU A 113 9.67 -22.96 37.22
CA GLU A 113 10.98 -23.50 37.63
C GLU A 113 11.96 -23.78 36.47
N GLY A 114 12.30 -22.75 35.68
CA GLY A 114 13.26 -22.86 34.58
C GLY A 114 12.68 -23.33 33.23
N PHE A 115 11.40 -23.68 33.18
CA PHE A 115 10.67 -23.99 31.95
C PHE A 115 9.72 -22.84 31.59
N SER A 116 9.86 -22.32 30.38
CA SER A 116 8.94 -21.36 29.76
C SER A 116 8.39 -21.98 28.49
N ALA A 117 7.07 -22.12 28.40
CA ALA A 117 6.41 -22.58 27.19
C ALA A 117 5.48 -21.50 26.66
N LEU A 118 5.64 -21.16 25.38
CA LEU A 118 4.62 -20.47 24.60
C LEU A 118 3.82 -21.55 23.87
N VAL A 119 2.51 -21.47 24.00
CA VAL A 119 1.55 -22.40 23.41
C VAL A 119 0.84 -21.71 22.25
N SER A 120 0.51 -22.51 21.23
CA SER A 120 -0.04 -22.20 19.91
C SER A 120 -0.46 -20.75 19.64
N PRO A 121 0.17 -20.05 18.67
CA PRO A 121 -0.23 -18.70 18.28
C PRO A 121 -1.62 -18.65 17.66
N THR A 122 -2.37 -17.61 18.01
CA THR A 122 -3.60 -17.21 17.32
C THR A 122 -3.46 -15.80 16.78
N TYR A 123 -3.67 -15.61 15.48
CA TYR A 123 -3.69 -14.30 14.86
C TYR A 123 -5.11 -13.74 14.87
N LEU A 124 -5.30 -12.60 15.54
CA LEU A 124 -6.53 -11.82 15.46
C LEU A 124 -6.39 -10.85 14.29
N LYS A 125 -7.31 -10.95 13.33
CA LYS A 125 -7.41 -10.04 12.19
C LYS A 125 -8.71 -9.26 12.30
N VAL A 126 -8.60 -7.98 12.64
CA VAL A 126 -9.74 -7.07 12.67
C VAL A 126 -9.84 -6.39 11.31
N GLN A 127 -10.99 -6.50 10.65
CA GLN A 127 -11.19 -5.94 9.32
C GLN A 127 -11.15 -4.41 9.39
N GLU A 128 -10.37 -3.78 8.52
CA GLU A 128 -10.45 -2.34 8.33
C GLU A 128 -11.82 -1.99 7.75
N LYS A 129 -12.55 -1.11 8.45
CA LYS A 129 -13.75 -0.51 7.90
C LYS A 129 -13.28 0.42 6.79
N SER A 130 -13.44 0.01 5.54
CA SER A 130 -13.19 0.90 4.41
C SER A 130 -14.20 2.03 4.51
N ASP A 131 -13.74 3.22 4.89
CA ASP A 131 -14.58 4.41 4.87
C ASP A 131 -15.11 4.56 3.45
N GLU A 132 -16.43 4.56 3.27
CA GLU A 132 -17.10 4.84 2.00
C GLU A 132 -16.52 6.11 1.34
N ASN A 133 -16.09 7.06 2.19
CA ASN A 133 -15.46 8.31 1.80
C ASN A 133 -14.05 8.15 1.20
N THR A 134 -13.28 7.13 1.58
CA THR A 134 -11.95 6.87 0.99
C THR A 134 -12.07 6.34 -0.43
N ASN A 135 -13.04 5.47 -0.70
CA ASN A 135 -13.35 5.02 -2.06
C ASN A 135 -13.77 6.19 -2.95
N LEU A 136 -14.61 7.08 -2.42
CA LEU A 136 -15.07 8.27 -3.15
C LEU A 136 -13.91 9.25 -3.43
N MET A 137 -13.01 9.46 -2.47
CA MET A 137 -11.79 10.25 -2.66
C MET A 137 -10.86 9.65 -3.70
N VAL A 138 -10.63 8.33 -3.68
CA VAL A 138 -9.78 7.64 -4.68
C VAL A 138 -10.37 7.80 -6.09
N VAL A 139 -11.69 7.67 -6.23
CA VAL A 139 -12.38 7.85 -7.51
C VAL A 139 -12.29 9.29 -8.00
N ILE A 140 -12.52 10.29 -7.13
CA ILE A 140 -12.42 11.71 -7.48
C ILE A 140 -10.99 12.07 -7.86
N LEU A 141 -10.00 11.64 -7.08
CA LEU A 141 -8.58 11.92 -7.35
C LEU A 141 -8.13 11.25 -8.67
N GLY A 142 -8.57 10.02 -8.91
CA GLY A 142 -8.35 9.32 -10.18
C GLY A 142 -9.00 10.04 -11.38
N GLY A 143 -10.24 10.50 -11.24
CA GLY A 143 -10.94 11.24 -12.29
C GLY A 143 -10.28 12.59 -12.61
N LEU A 144 -9.93 13.36 -11.58
CA LEU A 144 -9.24 14.66 -11.73
C LEU A 144 -7.87 14.50 -12.38
N THR A 145 -7.09 13.50 -11.97
CA THR A 145 -5.76 13.25 -12.55
C THR A 145 -5.87 12.88 -14.04
N LEU A 146 -6.80 12.02 -14.43
CA LEU A 146 -7.03 11.67 -15.83
C LEU A 146 -7.49 12.88 -16.66
N PHE A 147 -8.40 13.69 -16.13
CA PHE A 147 -8.88 14.89 -16.81
C PHE A 147 -7.76 15.91 -17.05
N LEU A 148 -6.93 16.17 -16.04
CA LEU A 148 -5.78 17.08 -16.16
C LEU A 148 -4.77 16.57 -17.20
N VAL A 149 -4.49 15.26 -17.22
CA VAL A 149 -3.61 14.65 -18.23
C VAL A 149 -4.15 14.87 -19.64
N MET A 150 -5.46 14.69 -19.85
CA MET A 150 -6.08 14.93 -21.16
C MET A 150 -6.00 16.40 -21.60
N LEU A 151 -6.16 17.35 -20.68
CA LEU A 151 -5.97 18.78 -20.97
C LEU A 151 -4.54 19.09 -21.38
N VAL A 152 -3.54 18.56 -20.65
CA VAL A 152 -2.12 18.75 -20.96
C VAL A 152 -1.78 18.17 -22.33
N ILE A 153 -2.25 16.96 -22.65
CA ILE A 153 -2.06 16.34 -23.97
C ILE A 153 -2.73 17.20 -25.06
N GLY A 154 -3.96 17.67 -24.84
CA GLY A 154 -4.66 18.55 -25.77
C GLY A 154 -3.91 19.86 -26.05
N LEU A 155 -3.36 20.48 -25.01
CA LEU A 155 -2.51 21.67 -25.13
C LEU A 155 -1.24 21.38 -25.93
N MET A 156 -0.57 20.26 -25.66
CA MET A 156 0.63 19.84 -26.39
C MET A 156 0.35 19.65 -27.89
N VAL A 157 -0.78 19.03 -28.25
CA VAL A 157 -1.19 18.87 -29.65
C VAL A 157 -1.50 20.22 -30.29
N LYS A 158 -2.18 21.12 -29.57
CA LYS A 158 -2.51 22.47 -30.06
C LYS A 158 -1.24 23.30 -30.32
N ILE A 159 -0.27 23.26 -29.41
CA ILE A 159 1.04 23.94 -29.56
C ILE A 159 1.80 23.38 -30.77
N ARG A 160 1.85 22.05 -30.93
CA ARG A 160 2.49 21.42 -32.10
C ARG A 160 1.83 21.83 -33.41
N LYS A 161 0.49 21.92 -33.45
CA LYS A 161 -0.26 22.41 -34.63
C LYS A 161 0.06 23.88 -34.94
N LEU A 162 0.11 24.73 -33.91
CA LEU A 162 0.46 26.15 -34.06
C LEU A 162 1.89 26.33 -34.58
N GLN A 163 2.87 25.62 -34.01
CA GLN A 163 4.26 25.66 -34.49
C GLN A 163 4.38 25.22 -35.95
N LYS A 164 3.62 24.19 -36.37
CA LYS A 164 3.63 23.71 -37.76
C LYS A 164 3.05 24.75 -38.73
N GLY A 165 1.96 25.44 -38.35
CA GLY A 165 1.36 26.51 -39.15
C GLY A 165 2.22 27.78 -39.21
N THR A 166 2.88 28.15 -38.12
CA THR A 166 3.82 29.28 -38.10
C THR A 166 5.05 29.02 -38.96
N PHE A 167 5.56 27.79 -38.98
CA PHE A 167 6.71 27.40 -39.82
C PHE A 167 6.38 27.42 -41.31
N GLU A 168 5.24 26.87 -41.72
CA GLU A 168 4.75 26.92 -43.11
C GLU A 168 4.59 28.37 -43.61
N ASN A 169 3.96 29.23 -42.81
CA ASN A 169 3.77 30.64 -43.14
C ASN A 169 5.09 31.43 -43.23
N LEU A 170 6.07 31.11 -42.36
CA LEU A 170 7.41 31.72 -42.44
C LEU A 170 8.16 31.28 -43.69
N LEU A 171 8.00 30.01 -44.10
CA LEU A 171 8.62 29.49 -45.33
C LEU A 171 8.04 30.19 -46.56
N ASP A 172 6.72 30.36 -46.61
CA ASP A 172 6.03 31.03 -47.71
C ASP A 172 6.44 32.51 -47.81
N LEU A 173 6.46 33.23 -46.68
CA LEU A 173 6.92 34.62 -46.64
C LEU A 173 8.41 34.77 -47.05
N SER A 174 9.25 33.80 -46.70
CA SER A 174 10.67 33.77 -47.09
C SER A 174 10.84 33.52 -48.60
N TYR A 175 9.99 32.66 -49.17
CA TYR A 175 9.93 32.36 -50.60
C TYR A 175 9.43 33.58 -51.40
N PHE A 176 8.37 34.25 -50.93
CA PHE A 176 7.88 35.50 -51.51
C PHE A 176 8.93 36.62 -51.48
N MET A 177 9.64 36.80 -50.35
CA MET A 177 10.71 37.81 -50.26
C MET A 177 11.88 37.51 -51.18
N THR A 178 12.27 36.25 -51.35
CA THR A 178 13.33 35.87 -52.29
C THR A 178 12.91 36.05 -53.75
N PHE A 179 11.64 35.81 -54.10
CA PHE A 179 11.09 36.08 -55.44
C PHE A 179 11.04 37.58 -55.76
N ALA A 180 10.55 38.40 -54.83
CA ALA A 180 10.49 39.86 -54.99
C ALA A 180 11.88 40.49 -55.20
N LYS A 181 12.89 40.00 -54.47
CA LYS A 181 14.28 40.45 -54.62
C LYS A 181 14.91 40.05 -55.96
N ARG A 182 14.42 38.97 -56.59
CA ARG A 182 14.89 38.49 -57.91
C ARG A 182 14.21 39.22 -59.07
N GLY A 183 12.99 39.74 -58.88
CA GLY A 183 12.27 40.57 -59.85
C GLY A 183 12.78 42.01 -59.96
N GLY A 184 13.37 42.56 -58.90
CA GLY A 184 13.87 43.95 -58.87
C GLY A 184 15.26 44.19 -59.47
N ARG A 185 15.97 43.17 -59.97
CA ARG A 185 17.33 43.28 -60.54
C ARG A 185 17.34 43.14 -62.06
N ARG A 186 16.57 44.00 -62.75
CA ARG A 186 16.77 44.33 -64.17
C ARG A 186 16.94 45.83 -64.26
N GLU A 187 18.15 46.29 -64.05
CA GLU A 187 18.54 47.69 -64.15
C GLU A 187 18.93 47.99 -65.61
N MET A 188 18.45 49.14 -66.10
CA MET A 188 18.50 49.61 -67.49
C MET A 188 19.92 50.12 -67.81
N GLU A 189 20.60 49.51 -68.78
CA GLU A 189 21.91 49.99 -69.25
C GLU A 189 21.71 51.23 -70.15
N PRO A 190 22.44 52.35 -69.95
CA PRO A 190 22.20 53.57 -70.71
C PRO A 190 22.77 53.44 -72.12
N THR A 191 21.91 53.67 -73.12
CA THR A 191 22.26 53.70 -74.54
C THR A 191 23.17 54.90 -74.82
N VAL A 192 24.45 54.66 -75.12
CA VAL A 192 25.37 55.70 -75.58
C VAL A 192 25.17 55.92 -77.08
N VAL A 193 24.67 57.11 -77.43
CA VAL A 193 24.51 57.57 -78.81
C VAL A 193 25.82 58.22 -79.27
N TYR A 194 26.49 57.63 -80.26
CA TYR A 194 27.50 58.33 -81.05
C TYR A 194 26.88 58.72 -82.39
N ALA A 195 26.87 60.02 -82.66
CA ALA A 195 26.51 60.61 -83.94
C ALA A 195 27.74 60.81 -84.83
N ALA A 196 27.47 60.98 -86.13
CA ALA A 196 28.30 61.59 -87.17
C ALA A 196 29.33 60.67 -87.85
N THR A 197 29.59 60.72 -89.16
CA THR A 197 29.05 61.49 -90.30
C THR A 197 29.65 60.92 -91.59
N ARG A 198 28.83 60.95 -92.66
CA ARG A 198 29.14 61.03 -94.09
C ARG A 198 29.74 59.81 -94.81
#